data_AF-A0A7J5VTI4-F1
#
_entry.id   AF-A0A7J5VTI4-F1
#
_cell.length_a   1.000
_cell.length_b   1.000
_cell.length_c   1.000
_cell.angle_alpha   90.00
_cell.angle_beta   90.00
_cell.angle_gamma   90.00
#
_symmetry.space_group_name_H-M   'P 1'
#
loop_
_entity.id
_entity.type
_entity.pdbx_description
1 polymer ?
#
loop_
_entity_poly.entity_id
_entity_poly.type
_entity_poly.pdbx_seq_one_letter_code
_entity_poly.pdbx_strand_id
1 'polypeptide(L)'
;MDLESGYDVNTVTTVSGRILSVQTGVERRNVQLEIDEVGGTRMMVVLGPQRYLAEQKVSLQAGGDVVVRGSKAQGKDGVIYILAREITESSTEATMVLRDEGGFPKWAGGNMEKGNGTGNGRGPGGGGGFGIGPGRGHGGGRGR
;
A
#
# COMPACT_ATOMS: atom_id res chain seq x y z
N MET A 1 6.88 5.29 8.85
CA MET A 1 6.90 4.00 9.55
C MET A 1 7.78 3.10 8.74
N ASP A 2 8.92 2.74 9.33
CA ASP A 2 9.95 1.95 8.70
C ASP A 2 10.01 0.63 9.47
N LEU A 3 9.76 -0.47 8.77
CA LEU A 3 9.78 -1.81 9.35
C LEU A 3 11.18 -2.40 9.21
N GLU A 4 11.69 -3.05 10.24
CA GLU A 4 12.91 -3.87 10.19
C GLU A 4 12.65 -5.20 9.47
N SER A 5 11.47 -5.78 9.70
CA SER A 5 10.99 -6.97 9.01
C SER A 5 9.65 -6.69 8.32
N GLY A 6 9.52 -7.14 7.07
CA GLY A 6 8.29 -7.05 6.30
C GLY A 6 7.22 -8.06 6.78
N TYR A 7 6.17 -8.23 5.97
CA TYR A 7 5.18 -9.28 6.21
C TYR A 7 5.83 -10.66 6.04
N ASP A 8 5.72 -11.51 7.06
CA ASP A 8 6.17 -12.90 7.02
C ASP A 8 4.99 -13.84 7.25
N VAL A 9 4.68 -14.64 6.23
CA VAL A 9 3.57 -15.62 6.26
C VAL A 9 3.69 -16.62 7.41
N ASN A 10 4.92 -16.95 7.85
CA ASN A 10 5.17 -17.90 8.94
C ASN A 10 4.85 -17.32 10.32
N THR A 11 4.74 -15.99 10.41
CA THR A 11 4.41 -15.28 11.65
C THR A 11 2.95 -14.81 11.69
N VAL A 12 2.15 -15.22 10.71
CA VAL A 12 0.73 -14.88 10.65
C VAL A 12 0.02 -15.53 11.83
N THR A 13 -0.58 -14.68 12.64
CA THR A 13 -1.35 -15.08 13.82
C THR A 13 -2.71 -14.39 13.80
N THR A 14 -3.64 -14.93 14.58
CA THR A 14 -4.96 -14.35 14.80
C THR A 14 -5.01 -13.83 16.23
N VAL A 15 -5.28 -12.54 16.36
CA VAL A 15 -5.35 -11.81 17.62
C VAL A 15 -6.77 -11.31 17.79
N SER A 16 -7.41 -11.63 18.89
CA SER A 16 -8.72 -11.11 19.26
C SER A 16 -8.54 -10.11 20.39
N GLY A 17 -9.22 -8.97 20.30
CA GLY A 17 -9.06 -7.92 21.30
C GLY A 17 -10.03 -6.77 21.15
N ARG A 18 -10.02 -5.89 22.15
CA ARG A 18 -10.82 -4.68 22.16
C ARG A 18 -10.02 -3.50 21.62
N ILE A 19 -10.63 -2.69 20.76
CA ILE A 19 -10.02 -1.46 20.28
C ILE A 19 -9.94 -0.45 21.44
N LEU A 20 -8.72 -0.06 21.80
CA LEU A 20 -8.47 1.00 22.77
C LEU A 20 -8.50 2.36 22.09
N SER A 21 -7.87 2.48 20.93
CA SER A 21 -7.77 3.74 20.20
C SER A 21 -7.57 3.51 18.70
N VAL A 22 -8.12 4.43 17.91
CA VAL A 22 -7.98 4.46 16.45
C VAL A 22 -7.08 5.64 16.09
N GLN A 23 -5.85 5.37 15.67
CA GLN A 23 -4.87 6.39 15.35
C GLN A 23 -4.87 6.67 13.84
N THR A 24 -5.44 7.82 13.46
CA THR A 24 -5.50 8.35 12.09
C THR A 24 -4.85 9.74 12.05
N GLY A 25 -4.52 10.26 10.86
CA GLY A 25 -4.04 11.64 10.72
C GLY A 25 -3.30 11.93 9.41
N VAL A 26 -3.20 13.20 9.04
CA VAL A 26 -2.58 13.65 7.78
C VAL A 26 -1.08 13.30 7.72
N GLU A 27 -0.39 13.41 8.86
CA GLU A 27 1.00 12.99 9.04
C GLU A 27 1.17 11.46 8.99
N ARG A 28 0.09 10.73 9.30
CA ARG A 28 0.09 9.26 9.36
C ARG A 28 -0.44 8.69 8.06
N ARG A 29 0.48 8.32 7.18
CA ARG A 29 0.17 7.68 5.88
C ARG A 29 -0.69 6.41 6.00
N ASN A 30 -0.67 5.77 7.17
CA ASN A 30 -1.44 4.56 7.49
C ASN A 30 -2.24 4.75 8.80
N VAL A 31 -3.44 4.19 8.83
CA VAL A 31 -4.27 4.01 10.02
C VAL A 31 -3.71 2.86 10.86
N GLN A 32 -3.61 3.12 12.16
CA GLN A 32 -3.17 2.16 13.15
C GLN A 32 -4.24 2.00 14.23
N LEU A 33 -4.44 0.79 14.71
CA LEU A 33 -5.28 0.51 15.88
C LEU A 33 -4.40 0.12 17.06
N GLU A 34 -4.72 0.64 18.22
CA GLU A 34 -4.26 0.06 19.47
C GLU A 34 -5.37 -0.86 19.97
N ILE A 35 -5.03 -2.15 20.14
CA ILE A 35 -5.96 -3.15 20.68
C ILE A 35 -5.41 -3.74 21.98
N ASP A 36 -6.33 -4.11 22.87
CA ASP A 36 -6.05 -4.92 24.05
C ASP A 36 -6.40 -6.37 23.73
N GLU A 37 -5.39 -7.22 23.55
CA GLU A 37 -5.57 -8.64 23.30
C GLU A 37 -6.20 -9.32 24.53
N VAL A 38 -6.99 -10.37 24.29
CA VAL A 38 -7.47 -11.28 25.34
C VAL A 38 -6.26 -11.89 26.07
N GLY A 39 -5.87 -11.28 27.18
CA GLY A 39 -4.60 -11.56 27.87
C GLY A 39 -3.92 -10.32 28.45
N GLY A 40 -4.44 -9.11 28.18
CA GLY A 40 -3.95 -7.85 28.76
C GLY A 40 -2.71 -7.28 28.06
N THR A 41 -2.40 -7.78 26.86
CA THR A 41 -1.26 -7.31 26.07
C THR A 41 -1.74 -6.28 25.05
N ARG A 42 -1.19 -5.07 25.11
CA ARG A 42 -1.48 -4.02 24.13
C ARG A 42 -0.68 -4.24 22.87
N MET A 43 -1.36 -4.21 21.73
CA MET A 43 -0.75 -4.39 20.41
C MET A 43 -1.12 -3.27 19.45
N MET A 44 -0.16 -2.89 18.61
CA MET A 44 -0.36 -1.93 17.53
C MET A 44 -0.60 -2.66 16.21
N VAL A 45 -1.78 -2.47 15.63
CA VAL A 45 -2.20 -3.10 14.37
C VAL A 45 -2.17 -2.08 13.25
N VAL A 46 -1.48 -2.39 12.15
CA VAL A 46 -1.36 -1.51 10.98
C VAL A 46 -2.31 -1.98 9.88
N LEU A 47 -3.36 -1.20 9.64
CA LEU A 47 -4.40 -1.54 8.68
C LEU A 47 -4.03 -1.12 7.26
N GLY A 48 -3.44 0.07 7.10
CA GLY A 48 -3.13 0.64 5.78
C GLY A 48 -3.69 2.06 5.62
N PRO A 49 -3.75 2.61 4.41
CA PRO A 49 -4.10 4.01 4.19
C PRO A 49 -5.58 4.27 4.45
N GLN A 50 -5.89 5.42 5.06
CA GLN A 50 -7.25 5.82 5.44
C GLN A 50 -8.24 5.80 4.27
N ARG A 51 -7.80 6.19 3.06
CA ARG A 51 -8.63 6.15 1.85
C ARG A 51 -9.22 4.76 1.58
N TYR A 52 -8.41 3.72 1.75
CA TYR A 52 -8.82 2.35 1.46
C TYR A 52 -9.83 1.88 2.50
N LEU A 53 -9.60 2.22 3.77
CA LEU A 53 -10.50 1.90 4.89
C LEU A 53 -11.85 2.60 4.76
N ALA A 54 -11.89 3.85 4.30
CA ALA A 54 -13.11 4.62 4.12
C ALA A 54 -14.04 4.03 3.03
N GLU A 55 -13.50 3.28 2.08
CA GLU A 55 -14.27 2.57 1.05
C GLU A 55 -14.87 1.24 1.56
N GLN A 56 -14.46 0.78 2.74
CA GLN A 56 -14.91 -0.48 3.30
C GLN A 56 -16.13 -0.29 4.22
N LYS A 57 -16.92 -1.34 4.36
CA LYS A 57 -18.13 -1.34 5.19
C LYS A 57 -17.88 -1.60 6.68
N VAL A 58 -16.63 -1.73 7.09
CA VAL A 58 -16.28 -2.02 8.50
C VAL A 58 -15.98 -0.72 9.23
N SER A 59 -16.75 -0.45 10.29
CA SER A 59 -16.56 0.72 11.14
C SER A 59 -15.76 0.34 12.37
N LEU A 60 -14.54 0.86 12.50
CA LEU A 60 -13.63 0.57 13.61
C LEU A 60 -13.66 1.75 14.58
N GLN A 61 -14.12 1.50 15.80
CA GLN A 61 -14.25 2.52 16.85
C GLN A 61 -13.70 2.01 18.18
N ALA A 62 -13.21 2.94 19.00
CA ALA A 62 -12.77 2.62 20.35
C ALA A 62 -13.91 1.97 21.16
N GLY A 63 -13.58 0.93 21.92
CA GLY A 63 -14.53 0.11 22.66
C GLY A 63 -15.12 -1.06 21.86
N GLY A 64 -14.93 -1.13 20.54
CA GLY A 64 -15.37 -2.26 19.72
C GLY A 64 -14.46 -3.48 19.87
N ASP A 65 -15.04 -4.66 19.74
CA ASP A 65 -14.31 -5.93 19.77
C ASP A 65 -14.01 -6.39 18.33
N VAL A 66 -12.77 -6.82 18.08
CA VAL A 66 -12.29 -7.20 16.75
C VAL A 66 -11.44 -8.46 16.78
N VAL A 67 -11.44 -9.17 15.67
CA VAL A 67 -10.52 -10.27 15.37
C VAL A 67 -9.64 -9.86 14.22
N VAL A 68 -8.33 -9.82 14.46
CA VAL A 68 -7.32 -9.40 13.49
C VAL A 68 -6.48 -10.61 13.12
N ARG A 69 -6.36 -10.89 11.82
CA ARG A 69 -5.40 -11.86 11.31
C ARG A 69 -4.28 -11.11 10.61
N GLY A 70 -3.04 -11.31 11.05
CA GLY A 70 -1.91 -10.55 10.52
C GLY A 70 -0.55 -11.10 10.93
N SER A 71 0.50 -10.61 10.29
CA SER A 71 1.89 -11.01 10.57
C SER A 71 2.52 -10.06 11.60
N LYS A 72 3.31 -10.62 12.51
CA LYS A 72 4.15 -9.84 13.43
C LYS A 72 5.32 -9.23 12.65
N ALA A 73 5.46 -7.92 12.73
CA ALA A 73 6.55 -7.17 12.14
C ALA A 73 7.19 -6.28 13.20
N GLN A 74 8.51 -6.17 13.19
CA GLN A 74 9.21 -5.27 14.08
C GLN A 74 9.49 -3.94 13.37
N GLY A 75 9.15 -2.83 14.00
CA GLY A 75 9.53 -1.50 13.55
C GLY A 75 10.98 -1.17 13.89
N LYS A 76 11.60 -0.24 13.17
CA LYS A 76 12.97 0.26 13.48
C LYS A 76 13.08 0.96 14.84
N ASP A 77 11.96 1.28 15.44
CA ASP A 77 11.81 1.78 16.80
C ASP A 77 11.81 0.67 17.86
N GLY A 78 11.94 -0.60 17.46
CA GLY A 78 11.91 -1.77 18.35
C GLY A 78 10.50 -2.16 18.80
N VAL A 79 9.46 -1.51 18.29
CA VAL A 79 8.06 -1.81 18.61
C VAL A 79 7.56 -2.94 17.73
N ILE A 80 6.83 -3.89 18.32
CA ILE A 80 6.17 -4.97 17.58
C ILE A 80 4.81 -4.50 17.07
N TYR A 81 4.61 -4.67 15.78
CA TYR A 81 3.39 -4.33 15.06
C TYR A 81 2.75 -5.57 14.45
N ILE A 82 1.44 -5.53 14.30
CA ILE A 82 0.69 -6.52 13.51
C ILE A 82 0.32 -5.92 12.16
N LEU A 83 0.90 -6.45 11.08
CA LEU A 83 0.48 -6.12 9.72
C LEU A 83 -0.81 -6.89 9.40
N ALA A 84 -1.96 -6.22 9.52
CA ALA A 84 -3.24 -6.85 9.35
C ALA A 84 -3.45 -7.35 7.90
N ARG A 85 -3.63 -8.64 7.73
CA ARG A 85 -4.12 -9.23 6.48
C ARG A 85 -5.63 -9.06 6.38
N GLU A 86 -6.32 -9.32 7.48
CA GLU A 86 -7.77 -9.32 7.56
C GLU A 86 -8.18 -8.83 8.96
N ILE A 87 -9.29 -8.10 9.01
CA ILE A 87 -9.92 -7.69 10.26
C ILE A 87 -11.41 -7.97 10.18
N THR A 88 -11.95 -8.57 11.24
CA THR A 88 -13.38 -8.85 11.41
C THR A 88 -13.87 -8.10 12.62
N GLU A 89 -14.92 -7.32 12.46
CA GLU A 89 -15.60 -6.66 13.58
C GLU A 89 -16.60 -7.63 14.21
N SER A 90 -16.45 -7.89 15.51
CA SER A 90 -17.16 -8.97 16.17
C SER A 90 -18.66 -8.72 16.31
N SER A 91 -19.12 -7.46 16.34
CA SER A 91 -20.55 -7.15 16.53
C SER A 91 -21.37 -7.29 15.25
N THR A 92 -20.80 -6.91 14.09
CA THR A 92 -21.47 -7.01 12.79
C THR A 92 -21.03 -8.21 11.95
N GLU A 93 -20.02 -8.94 12.40
CA GLU A 93 -19.33 -10.00 11.66
C GLU A 93 -18.75 -9.52 10.31
N ALA A 94 -18.69 -8.20 10.12
CA ALA A 94 -18.19 -7.60 8.89
C ALA A 94 -16.68 -7.80 8.80
N THR A 95 -16.24 -8.41 7.71
CA THR A 95 -14.84 -8.73 7.47
C THR A 95 -14.26 -7.85 6.36
N MET A 96 -13.10 -7.26 6.64
CA MET A 96 -12.31 -6.45 5.71
C MET A 96 -10.97 -7.12 5.45
N VAL A 97 -10.72 -7.45 4.19
CA VAL A 97 -9.45 -8.01 3.75
C VAL A 97 -8.55 -6.89 3.23
N LEU A 98 -7.40 -6.71 3.85
CA LEU A 98 -6.42 -5.64 3.61
C LEU A 98 -5.26 -6.11 2.73
N ARG A 99 -4.78 -7.34 2.95
CA ARG A 99 -3.66 -7.95 2.22
C ARG A 99 -4.06 -9.35 1.73
N ASP A 100 -3.40 -9.83 0.69
CA ASP A 100 -3.55 -11.21 0.24
C ASP A 100 -2.71 -12.20 1.08
N GLU A 101 -2.66 -13.47 0.66
CA GLU A 101 -1.88 -14.51 1.34
C GLU A 101 -0.38 -14.24 1.37
N GLY A 102 0.16 -13.58 0.33
CA GLY A 102 1.54 -13.18 0.25
C GLY A 102 1.86 -11.89 1.01
N GLY A 103 0.87 -11.25 1.63
CA GLY A 103 1.02 -9.97 2.30
C GLY A 103 0.99 -8.77 1.36
N PHE A 104 0.67 -8.96 0.08
CA PHE A 104 0.53 -7.87 -0.87
C PHE A 104 -0.72 -7.06 -0.51
N PRO A 105 -0.57 -5.74 -0.28
CA PRO A 105 -1.70 -4.92 0.10
C PRO A 105 -2.62 -4.65 -1.09
N LYS A 106 -3.93 -4.77 -0.87
CA LYS A 106 -4.92 -4.57 -1.94
C LYS A 106 -4.93 -3.16 -2.53
N TRP A 107 -4.39 -2.17 -1.79
CA TRP A 107 -4.24 -0.79 -2.27
C TRP A 107 -2.96 -0.53 -3.09
N ALA A 108 -2.01 -1.48 -3.18
CA ALA A 108 -0.77 -1.27 -3.95
C ALA A 108 -0.99 -1.25 -5.47
N GLY A 109 -2.15 -1.69 -5.97
CA GLY A 109 -2.50 -1.63 -7.40
C GLY A 109 -2.86 -0.24 -7.92
N GLY A 110 -3.05 0.76 -7.05
CA GLY A 110 -3.58 2.08 -7.43
C GLY A 110 -2.54 3.16 -7.76
N ASN A 111 -1.24 2.85 -7.81
CA ASN A 111 -0.18 3.84 -8.08
C ASN A 111 0.77 3.38 -9.20
N MET A 112 0.20 2.94 -10.32
CA MET A 112 0.88 3.01 -11.62
C MET A 112 0.33 4.19 -12.43
N GLU A 113 0.21 5.36 -11.80
CA GLU A 113 -0.02 6.61 -12.54
C GLU A 113 0.68 7.80 -11.87
N LYS A 114 2.00 7.87 -12.09
CA LYS A 114 2.82 9.05 -12.39
C LYS A 114 4.21 8.95 -11.75
N GLY A 115 5.21 8.86 -12.63
CA GLY A 115 6.51 9.48 -12.37
C GLY A 115 7.71 8.56 -12.48
N ASN A 116 8.32 8.59 -13.67
CA ASN A 116 9.76 8.42 -13.89
C ASN A 116 10.31 6.99 -14.06
N GLY A 117 9.84 6.32 -15.13
CA GLY A 117 10.64 5.32 -15.84
C GLY A 117 11.49 5.99 -16.90
N THR A 118 12.66 6.47 -16.49
CA THR A 118 13.79 6.82 -17.35
C THR A 118 13.93 5.82 -18.49
N GLY A 119 13.72 6.26 -19.72
CA GLY A 119 14.11 5.52 -20.91
C GLY A 119 15.63 5.35 -20.91
N ASN A 120 16.11 4.23 -20.39
CA ASN A 120 17.48 3.76 -20.53
C ASN A 120 17.47 2.24 -20.78
N GLY A 121 16.80 1.83 -21.86
CA GLY A 121 16.97 0.53 -22.49
C GLY A 121 17.92 0.69 -23.68
N ARG A 122 19.21 0.41 -23.47
CA ARG A 122 20.20 0.28 -24.53
C ARG A 122 19.94 -1.01 -25.33
N GLY A 123 19.34 -0.87 -26.52
CA GLY A 123 19.49 -1.71 -27.72
C GLY A 123 18.82 -3.10 -27.75
N PRO A 124 18.74 -3.79 -28.93
CA PRO A 124 19.28 -3.42 -30.24
C PRO A 124 18.27 -3.45 -31.41
N GLY A 125 18.50 -2.61 -32.42
CA GLY A 125 18.17 -2.93 -33.81
C GLY A 125 16.81 -2.51 -34.37
N GLY A 126 16.86 -1.78 -35.49
CA GLY A 126 15.78 -1.72 -36.47
C GLY A 126 15.19 -0.34 -36.67
N GLY A 127 15.53 0.30 -37.81
CA GLY A 127 14.74 1.41 -38.34
C GLY A 127 15.48 2.71 -38.63
N GLY A 128 16.69 2.64 -39.21
CA GLY A 128 17.25 3.80 -39.91
C GLY A 128 16.43 4.07 -41.18
N GLY A 129 15.68 5.17 -41.19
CA GLY A 129 14.81 5.51 -42.32
C GLY A 129 14.35 6.96 -42.30
N PHE A 130 15.26 7.91 -42.09
CA PHE A 130 15.00 9.33 -42.38
C PHE A 130 15.15 9.57 -43.88
N GLY A 131 14.10 9.18 -44.62
CA GLY A 131 13.89 9.57 -46.02
C GLY A 131 13.18 10.93 -46.07
N ILE A 132 13.95 11.95 -46.41
CA ILE A 132 13.54 13.33 -46.66
C ILE A 132 12.47 13.35 -47.76
N GLY A 133 11.25 13.78 -47.42
CA GLY A 133 10.21 14.11 -48.40
C GLY A 133 10.55 15.41 -49.15
N PRO A 134 10.23 15.52 -50.44
CA PRO A 134 10.64 16.65 -51.27
C PRO A 134 9.65 17.82 -51.15
N GLY A 135 10.16 19.05 -51.12
CA GLY A 135 9.47 20.13 -51.79
C GLY A 135 9.46 21.50 -51.09
N ARG A 136 9.81 22.50 -51.91
CA ARG A 136 9.70 23.96 -51.74
C ARG A 136 10.70 24.55 -50.72
N GLY A 137 11.79 25.20 -51.13
CA GLY A 137 12.05 25.98 -52.35
C GLY A 137 12.37 27.40 -51.90
N HIS A 138 13.66 27.76 -51.94
CA HIS A 138 14.19 29.13 -51.92
C HIS A 138 15.65 29.07 -52.38
N GLY A 139 15.96 29.71 -53.51
CA GLY A 139 17.32 29.79 -54.06
C GLY A 139 17.30 30.45 -55.42
N GLY A 140 17.53 31.77 -55.46
CA GLY A 140 17.36 32.60 -56.66
C GLY A 140 18.53 32.60 -57.64
N GLY A 141 18.20 32.99 -58.87
CA GLY A 141 18.97 33.93 -59.69
C GLY A 141 20.03 33.38 -60.64
N ARG A 142 20.16 34.11 -61.78
CA ARG A 142 21.15 34.05 -62.88
C ARG A 142 20.70 33.13 -64.03
N GLY A 143 20.50 33.56 -65.27
CA GLY A 143 20.94 34.75 -66.00
C GLY A 143 21.76 34.32 -67.21
N ARG A 144 21.21 34.49 -68.41
CA ARG A 144 21.81 34.82 -69.73
C ARG A 144 20.86 34.39 -70.84
#